data_AF-P0CAU7-F1
#
_entry.id   AF-P0CAU7-F1
#
_cell.length_a   1.000
_cell.length_b   1.000
_cell.length_c   1.000
_cell.angle_alpha   90.00
_cell.angle_beta   90.00
_cell.angle_gamma   90.00
#
_symmetry.space_group_name_H-M   'P 1'
#
loop_
_entity.id
_entity.type
_entity.pdbx_description
1 polymer ?
#
loop_
_entity_poly.entity_id
_entity_poly.type
_entity_poly.pdbx_seq_one_letter_code
_entity_poly.pdbx_strand_id
1 'polypeptide(L)'
;MTKWAASLIRISNHEVETLQKRLAEITERRMAAEMRVTLLDAEAEAEAKNAEGDPSAGWYMIGYREGSKRRRADMLVQIEQCQQEEAGARDALSEAFENLKKYEHVAEQAKILAAKKMNAFEAAQMDELSIRRAAVGGR
;
A
#
# COMPACT_ATOMS: atom_id res chain seq x y z
N MET A 1 26.06 6.63 5.62
CA MET A 1 24.83 6.02 6.21
C MET A 1 25.27 4.93 7.16
N THR A 2 24.71 4.86 8.36
CA THR A 2 25.05 3.78 9.29
C THR A 2 24.47 2.45 8.80
N LYS A 3 25.18 1.33 9.02
CA LYS A 3 24.73 -0.01 8.58
C LYS A 3 23.32 -0.36 9.11
N TRP A 4 23.02 0.06 10.35
CA TRP A 4 21.72 -0.17 10.97
C TRP A 4 20.57 0.58 10.28
N ALA A 5 20.78 1.86 9.94
CA ALA A 5 19.77 2.67 9.25
C ALA A 5 19.45 2.10 7.85
N ALA A 6 20.48 1.69 7.11
CA ALA A 6 20.30 1.03 5.82
C ALA A 6 19.48 -0.27 5.94
N SER A 7 19.73 -1.07 7.00
CA SER A 7 18.97 -2.29 7.24
C SER A 7 17.51 -2.03 7.59
N LEU A 8 17.23 -1.03 8.45
CA LEU A 8 15.86 -0.67 8.82
C LEU A 8 15.07 -0.16 7.62
N ILE A 9 15.63 0.76 6.83
CA ILE A 9 15.00 1.26 5.61
C ILE A 9 14.68 0.10 4.66
N ARG A 10 15.59 -0.86 4.48
CA ARG A 10 15.37 -2.04 3.63
C ARG A 10 14.21 -2.90 4.15
N ILE A 11 14.14 -3.15 5.46
CA ILE A 11 13.06 -3.95 6.07
C ILE A 11 11.72 -3.22 5.89
N SER A 12 11.66 -1.92 6.17
CA SER A 12 10.44 -1.13 6.01
C SER A 12 10.00 -0.97 4.56
N ASN A 13 10.94 -0.87 3.61
CA ASN A 13 10.59 -0.91 2.19
C ASN A 13 9.93 -2.25 1.82
N HIS A 14 10.48 -3.37 2.28
CA HIS A 14 9.89 -4.68 2.03
C HIS A 14 8.50 -4.83 2.66
N GLU A 15 8.31 -4.29 3.86
CA GLU A 15 7.01 -4.23 4.54
C GLU A 15 5.98 -3.42 3.73
N VAL A 16 6.35 -2.21 3.27
CA VAL A 16 5.51 -1.39 2.39
C VAL A 16 5.15 -2.14 1.11
N GLU A 17 6.10 -2.77 0.43
CA GLU A 17 5.84 -3.57 -0.78
C GLU A 17 4.89 -4.75 -0.51
N THR A 18 5.01 -5.38 0.66
CA THR A 18 4.16 -6.51 1.07
C THR A 18 2.72 -6.04 1.30
N LEU A 19 2.55 -4.90 1.99
CA LEU A 19 1.25 -4.30 2.24
C LEU A 19 0.61 -3.76 0.96
N GLN A 20 1.39 -3.20 0.03
CA GLN A 20 0.90 -2.81 -1.29
C GLN A 20 0.37 -4.00 -2.09
N LYS A 21 1.09 -5.14 -2.09
CA LYS A 21 0.61 -6.38 -2.73
C LYS A 21 -0.68 -6.87 -2.08
N ARG A 22 -0.74 -6.87 -0.75
CA ARG A 22 -1.96 -7.27 -0.03
C ARG A 22 -3.15 -6.37 -0.36
N LEU A 23 -2.95 -5.06 -0.42
CA LEU A 23 -3.99 -4.10 -0.80
C LEU A 23 -4.47 -4.33 -2.23
N ALA A 24 -3.55 -4.62 -3.17
CA ALA A 24 -3.89 -4.95 -4.55
C ALA A 24 -4.75 -6.23 -4.64
N GLU A 25 -4.37 -7.30 -3.92
CA GLU A 25 -5.14 -8.55 -3.86
C GLU A 25 -6.56 -8.36 -3.30
N ILE A 26 -6.72 -7.53 -2.26
CA ILE A 26 -8.03 -7.20 -1.69
C ILE A 26 -8.87 -6.41 -2.71
N THR A 27 -8.26 -5.44 -3.38
CA THR A 27 -8.92 -4.60 -4.40
C THR A 27 -9.39 -5.45 -5.58
N GLU A 28 -8.55 -6.37 -6.05
CA GLU A 28 -8.89 -7.30 -7.13
C GLU A 28 -10.08 -8.21 -6.76
N ARG A 29 -10.09 -8.76 -5.54
CA ARG A 29 -11.24 -9.54 -5.04
C ARG A 29 -12.51 -8.71 -4.97
N ARG A 30 -12.44 -7.47 -4.49
CA ARG A 30 -13.59 -6.56 -4.44
C ARG A 30 -14.13 -6.32 -5.86
N MET A 31 -13.27 -5.98 -6.80
CA MET A 31 -13.65 -5.74 -8.20
C MET A 31 -14.26 -6.99 -8.86
N ALA A 32 -13.73 -8.18 -8.57
CA ALA A 32 -14.29 -9.44 -9.05
C ALA A 32 -15.71 -9.69 -8.49
N ALA A 33 -15.93 -9.42 -7.20
CA ALA A 33 -17.25 -9.54 -6.58
C ALA A 33 -18.25 -8.51 -7.13
N GLU A 34 -17.81 -7.26 -7.34
CA GLU A 34 -18.61 -6.21 -7.98
C GLU A 34 -19.03 -6.60 -9.41
N MET A 35 -18.09 -7.12 -10.21
CA MET A 35 -18.38 -7.65 -11.54
C MET A 35 -19.33 -8.85 -11.50
N ARG A 36 -19.26 -9.67 -10.44
CA ARG A 36 -20.19 -10.79 -10.29
C ARG A 36 -21.60 -10.31 -9.97
N VAL A 37 -21.77 -9.26 -9.17
CA VAL A 37 -23.08 -8.63 -8.92
C VAL A 37 -23.68 -8.10 -10.22
N THR A 38 -22.92 -7.36 -11.03
CA THR A 38 -23.42 -6.82 -12.31
C THR A 38 -23.83 -7.94 -13.27
N LEU A 39 -23.04 -9.02 -13.33
CA LEU A 39 -23.38 -10.20 -14.14
C LEU A 39 -24.65 -10.90 -13.63
N LEU A 40 -24.81 -11.06 -12.31
CA LEU A 40 -26.02 -11.66 -11.73
C LEU A 40 -27.28 -10.81 -12.00
N ASP A 41 -27.16 -9.49 -11.95
CA ASP A 41 -28.25 -8.57 -12.27
C ASP A 41 -28.64 -8.67 -13.76
N ALA A 42 -27.66 -8.78 -14.66
CA ALA A 42 -27.88 -9.01 -16.09
C ALA A 42 -28.48 -10.39 -16.41
N GLU A 43 -27.98 -11.46 -15.76
CA GLU A 43 -28.56 -12.81 -15.84
C GLU A 43 -30.04 -12.79 -15.42
N ALA A 44 -30.36 -12.07 -14.34
CA ALA A 44 -31.73 -12.00 -13.81
C ALA A 44 -32.68 -11.22 -14.73
N GLU A 45 -32.20 -10.15 -15.37
CA GLU A 45 -32.98 -9.41 -16.37
C GLU A 45 -33.23 -10.26 -17.62
N ALA A 46 -32.22 -10.99 -18.09
CA ALA A 46 -32.35 -11.89 -19.24
C ALA A 46 -33.38 -13.00 -18.97
N GLU A 47 -33.33 -13.61 -17.78
CA GLU A 47 -34.30 -14.65 -17.39
C GLU A 47 -35.72 -14.09 -17.27
N ALA A 48 -35.88 -12.87 -16.74
CA ALA A 48 -37.18 -12.21 -16.66
C ALA A 48 -37.79 -11.99 -18.06
N LYS A 49 -37.00 -11.51 -19.02
CA LYS A 49 -37.43 -11.35 -20.41
C LYS A 49 -37.79 -12.68 -21.08
N ASN A 50 -37.04 -13.74 -20.78
CA ASN A 50 -37.35 -15.08 -21.29
C ASN A 50 -38.70 -15.58 -20.76
N ALA A 51 -38.96 -15.40 -19.46
CA ALA A 51 -40.21 -15.82 -18.81
C ALA A 51 -41.45 -15.04 -19.30
N GLU A 52 -41.29 -13.83 -19.83
CA GLU A 52 -42.40 -13.09 -20.48
C GLU A 52 -42.86 -13.76 -21.78
N GLY A 53 -41.95 -14.40 -22.52
CA GLY A 53 -42.23 -15.05 -23.79
C GLY A 53 -42.59 -16.55 -23.71
N ASP A 54 -42.31 -17.18 -22.57
CA ASP A 54 -42.51 -18.62 -22.37
C ASP A 54 -43.26 -18.90 -21.04
N PRO A 55 -44.56 -19.26 -21.11
CA PRO A 55 -45.34 -19.62 -19.94
C PRO A 55 -44.73 -20.74 -19.09
N SER A 56 -43.96 -21.64 -19.71
CA SER A 56 -43.28 -22.73 -19.00
C SER A 56 -42.12 -22.21 -18.14
N ALA A 57 -41.35 -21.25 -18.64
CA ALA A 57 -40.30 -20.55 -17.89
C ALA A 57 -40.87 -19.73 -16.72
N GLY A 58 -42.07 -19.15 -16.90
CA GLY A 58 -42.80 -18.43 -15.85
C GLY A 58 -43.00 -19.24 -14.56
N TRP A 59 -43.28 -20.55 -14.67
CA TRP A 59 -43.46 -21.43 -13.50
C TRP A 59 -42.19 -21.58 -12.65
N TYR A 60 -41.02 -21.60 -13.29
CA TYR A 60 -39.74 -21.74 -12.61
C TYR A 60 -39.19 -20.42 -12.06
N MET A 61 -39.77 -19.28 -12.48
CA MET A 61 -39.27 -17.95 -12.15
C MET A 61 -39.27 -17.65 -10.64
N ILE A 62 -40.18 -18.25 -9.87
CA ILE A 62 -40.22 -18.08 -8.39
C ILE A 62 -38.92 -18.62 -7.77
N GLY A 63 -38.51 -19.83 -8.15
CA GLY A 63 -37.29 -20.46 -7.66
C GLY A 63 -36.03 -19.75 -8.15
N TYR A 64 -36.01 -19.34 -9.43
CA TYR A 64 -34.91 -18.58 -10.00
C TYR A 64 -34.69 -17.25 -9.27
N ARG A 65 -35.75 -16.48 -9.02
CA ARG A 65 -35.67 -15.18 -8.33
C ARG A 65 -35.10 -15.32 -6.92
N GLU A 66 -35.55 -16.33 -6.18
CA GLU A 66 -35.05 -16.59 -4.83
C GLU A 66 -33.57 -17.01 -4.87
N GLY A 67 -33.17 -17.88 -5.81
CA GLY A 67 -31.77 -18.26 -6.00
C GLY A 67 -30.87 -17.09 -6.44
N SER A 68 -31.35 -16.24 -7.33
CA SER A 68 -30.65 -15.03 -7.77
C SER A 68 -30.47 -14.03 -6.62
N LYS A 69 -31.52 -13.78 -5.83
CA LYS A 69 -31.48 -12.94 -4.64
C LYS A 69 -30.44 -13.41 -3.63
N ARG A 70 -30.36 -14.73 -3.36
CA ARG A 70 -29.36 -15.31 -2.46
C ARG A 70 -27.93 -15.13 -2.98
N ARG A 71 -27.66 -15.50 -4.24
CA ARG A 71 -26.35 -15.33 -4.87
C ARG A 71 -25.89 -13.86 -4.85
N ARG A 72 -26.83 -12.94 -5.12
CA ARG A 72 -26.56 -11.50 -5.07
C ARG A 72 -26.23 -11.05 -3.64
N ALA A 73 -27.02 -11.48 -2.64
CA ALA A 73 -26.76 -11.16 -1.24
C ALA A 73 -25.39 -11.68 -0.78
N ASP A 74 -25.01 -12.91 -1.18
CA ASP A 74 -23.70 -13.48 -0.87
C ASP A 74 -22.55 -12.64 -1.45
N MET A 75 -22.68 -12.16 -2.70
CA MET A 75 -21.68 -11.28 -3.31
C MET A 75 -21.60 -9.91 -2.62
N LEU A 76 -22.73 -9.35 -2.18
CA LEU A 76 -22.73 -8.08 -1.43
C LEU A 76 -22.00 -8.23 -0.09
N VAL A 77 -22.17 -9.35 0.61
CA VAL A 77 -21.41 -9.65 1.83
C VAL A 77 -19.91 -9.74 1.52
N GLN A 78 -19.52 -10.37 0.41
CA GLN A 78 -18.11 -10.42 0.00
C GLN A 78 -17.53 -9.04 -0.32
N ILE A 79 -18.32 -8.16 -0.96
CA ILE A 79 -17.91 -6.78 -1.22
C ILE A 79 -17.70 -6.03 0.09
N GLU A 80 -18.63 -6.14 1.03
CA GLU A 80 -18.52 -5.49 2.35
C GLU A 80 -17.29 -5.99 3.12
N GLN A 81 -17.06 -7.30 3.14
CA GLN A 81 -15.86 -7.89 3.74
C GLN A 81 -14.58 -7.36 3.09
N CYS A 82 -14.52 -7.31 1.75
CA CYS A 82 -13.37 -6.77 1.06
C CYS A 82 -13.16 -5.27 1.35
N GLN A 83 -14.23 -4.48 1.51
CA GLN A 83 -14.14 -3.07 1.88
C GLN A 83 -13.58 -2.87 3.30
N GLN A 84 -14.00 -3.72 4.25
CA GLN A 84 -13.45 -3.71 5.61
C GLN A 84 -11.97 -4.12 5.62
N GLU A 85 -11.61 -5.17 4.87
CA GLU A 85 -10.22 -5.57 4.68
C GLU A 85 -9.39 -4.47 4.01
N GLU A 86 -9.94 -3.78 3.00
CA GLU A 86 -9.28 -2.71 2.26
C GLU A 86 -8.98 -1.52 3.17
N ALA A 87 -9.92 -1.14 4.04
CA ALA A 87 -9.71 -0.11 5.05
C ALA A 87 -8.55 -0.47 6.00
N GLY A 88 -8.57 -1.68 6.58
CA GLY A 88 -7.49 -2.14 7.46
C GLY A 88 -6.13 -2.24 6.76
N ALA A 89 -6.10 -2.67 5.50
CA ALA A 89 -4.87 -2.73 4.71
C ALA A 89 -4.33 -1.34 4.36
N ARG A 90 -5.20 -0.35 4.10
CA ARG A 90 -4.80 1.05 3.89
C ARG A 90 -4.23 1.67 5.15
N ASP A 91 -4.84 1.42 6.31
CA ASP A 91 -4.33 1.90 7.59
C ASP A 91 -2.96 1.32 7.90
N ALA A 92 -2.79 0.00 7.75
CA ALA A 92 -1.50 -0.67 7.92
C ALA A 92 -0.43 -0.15 6.93
N LEU A 93 -0.81 0.06 5.66
CA LEU A 93 0.09 0.63 4.66
C LEU A 93 0.51 2.07 5.02
N SER A 94 -0.42 2.88 5.54
CA SER A 94 -0.13 4.24 6.01
C SER A 94 0.88 4.22 7.16
N GLU A 95 0.67 3.35 8.16
CA GLU A 95 1.60 3.20 9.29
C GLU A 95 2.99 2.75 8.83
N ALA A 96 3.07 1.78 7.91
CA ALA A 96 4.34 1.32 7.36
C ALA A 96 5.08 2.43 6.58
N PHE A 97 4.36 3.25 5.81
CA PHE A 97 4.93 4.41 5.13
C PHE A 97 5.45 5.45 6.12
N GLU A 98 4.70 5.74 7.19
CA GLU A 98 5.16 6.66 8.24
C GLU A 98 6.45 6.16 8.89
N ASN A 99 6.53 4.86 9.20
CA ASN A 99 7.71 4.25 9.80
C ASN A 99 8.92 4.29 8.85
N LEU A 100 8.73 3.96 7.57
CA LEU A 100 9.75 4.13 6.54
C LEU A 100 10.29 5.57 6.51
N LYS A 101 9.40 6.57 6.50
CA LYS A 101 9.77 7.99 6.47
C LYS A 101 10.53 8.42 7.72
N LYS A 102 10.16 7.91 8.91
CA LYS A 102 10.92 8.13 10.15
C LYS A 102 12.36 7.62 10.01
N TYR A 103 12.55 6.40 9.48
CA TYR A 103 13.89 5.85 9.27
C TYR A 103 14.71 6.61 8.23
N GLU A 104 14.09 7.01 7.12
CA GLU A 104 14.72 7.85 6.09
C GLU A 104 15.17 9.20 6.68
N HIS A 105 14.33 9.83 7.51
CA HIS A 105 14.66 11.10 8.16
C HIS A 105 15.84 10.94 9.13
N VAL A 106 15.81 9.92 9.99
CA VAL A 106 16.92 9.63 10.92
C VAL A 106 18.22 9.35 10.16
N ALA A 107 18.15 8.60 9.06
CA ALA A 107 19.31 8.30 8.22
C ALA A 107 19.90 9.55 7.57
N GLU A 108 19.05 10.48 7.11
CA GLU A 108 19.49 11.74 6.52
C GLU A 108 20.10 12.67 7.58
N GLN A 109 19.49 12.80 8.75
CA GLN A 109 20.06 13.57 9.87
C GLN A 109 21.44 13.02 10.28
N ALA A 110 21.59 11.70 10.35
CA ALA A 110 22.88 11.07 10.64
C ALA A 110 23.93 11.39 9.56
N LYS A 111 23.53 11.46 8.28
CA LYS A 111 24.41 11.84 7.16
C LYS A 111 24.83 13.30 7.25
N ILE A 112 23.90 14.22 7.53
CA ILE A 112 24.18 15.64 7.72
C ILE A 112 25.15 15.86 8.90
N LEU A 113 24.91 15.18 10.02
CA LEU A 113 25.80 15.27 11.19
C LEU A 113 27.20 14.71 10.91
N ALA A 114 27.30 13.61 10.15
CA ALA A 114 28.59 13.06 9.74
C ALA A 114 29.36 14.02 8.82
N ALA A 115 28.68 14.64 7.85
CA ALA A 115 29.28 15.65 6.98
C ALA A 115 29.76 16.87 7.77
N LYS A 116 28.94 17.39 8.71
CA LYS A 116 29.34 18.49 9.60
C LYS A 116 30.60 18.16 10.42
N LYS A 117 30.68 16.93 10.96
CA LYS A 117 31.87 16.47 11.71
C LYS A 117 33.12 16.39 10.82
N MET A 118 32.98 15.88 9.60
CA MET A 118 34.09 15.80 8.65
C MET A 118 34.59 17.19 8.24
N ASN A 119 33.67 18.11 7.91
CA ASN A 119 34.01 19.49 7.61
C ASN A 119 34.70 20.19 8.79
N ALA A 120 34.24 19.96 10.03
CA ALA A 120 34.87 20.52 11.23
C ALA A 120 36.29 19.96 11.44
N PHE A 121 36.49 18.68 11.18
CA PHE A 121 37.81 18.03 11.25
C PHE A 121 38.76 18.55 10.16
N GLU A 122 38.29 18.66 8.91
CA GLU A 122 39.06 19.24 7.80
C GLU A 122 39.42 20.71 8.05
N ALA A 123 38.47 21.51 8.56
CA ALA A 123 38.73 22.90 8.94
C ALA A 123 39.83 23.00 10.01
N ALA A 124 39.76 22.18 11.06
CA ALA A 124 40.79 22.14 12.10
C ALA A 124 42.17 21.74 11.54
N GLN A 125 42.23 20.78 10.60
CA GLN A 125 43.49 20.42 9.94
C GLN A 125 44.06 21.56 9.09
N MET A 126 43.20 22.27 8.35
CA MET A 126 43.61 23.42 7.53
C MET A 126 44.10 24.58 8.39
N ASP A 127 43.46 24.83 9.53
CA ASP A 127 43.88 25.81 10.52
C ASP A 127 45.25 25.45 11.11
N GLU A 128 45.47 24.18 11.49
CA GLU A 128 46.79 23.71 11.96
C GLU A 128 47.88 23.88 10.90
N LEU A 129 47.61 23.55 9.64
CA LEU A 129 48.55 23.74 8.54
C LEU A 129 48.87 25.23 8.31
N SER A 130 47.87 26.10 8.44
CA SER A 130 48.02 27.56 8.34
C SER A 130 48.95 28.09 9.43
N ILE A 131 48.72 27.68 10.69
CA ILE A 131 49.56 28.04 11.83
C ILE A 131 51.01 27.55 11.62
N ARG A 132 51.20 26.31 11.17
CA ARG A 132 52.54 25.75 10.90
C ARG A 132 53.26 26.51 9.78
N ARG A 133 52.55 26.89 8.71
CA ARG A 133 53.13 27.70 7.62
C ARG A 133 53.50 29.10 8.06
N ALA A 134 52.64 29.77 8.83
CA ALA A 134 52.92 31.10 9.39
C ALA A 134 54.15 31.07 10.32
N ALA A 135 54.30 30.02 11.12
CA ALA A 135 55.47 29.84 12.00
C ALA A 135 56.78 29.60 11.23
N VAL A 136 56.73 29.00 10.03
CA VAL A 136 57.91 28.76 9.18
C VAL A 136 58.24 29.98 8.31
N GLY A 137 57.25 30.70 7.80
CA GLY A 137 57.43 31.87 6.92
C GLY A 137 57.68 33.20 7.64
N GLY A 138 57.62 33.22 8.97
CA GLY A 138 57.85 34.42 9.80
C GLY A 138 59.30 34.63 10.27
N ARG A 139 60.28 33.96 9.66
CA ARG A 139 61.72 34.24 9.84
C ARG A 139 62.31 34.76 8.54
#